data_AF-A0A7L1M695-F1
#
_entry.id   AF-A0A7L1M695-F1
#
_cell.length_a   1.000
_cell.length_b   1.000
_cell.length_c   1.000
_cell.angle_alpha   90.00
_cell.angle_beta   90.00
_cell.angle_gamma   90.00
#
_symmetry.space_group_name_H-M   'P 1'
#
loop_
_entity.id
_entity.type
_entity.pdbx_description
1 polymer ?
#
loop_
_entity_poly.entity_id
_entity_poly.type
_entity_poly.pdbx_seq_one_letter_code
_entity_poly.pdbx_strand_id
1 'polypeptide(L)'
;ESRAARALEREINIQWYIPSLAKTSNDTETKVLLLYAYNTSAVKISDMTAFTSTSMFSGYLWIALARIISLKEKLSDLKEQVEILMPGSKSFSASVPTSFLEQSETLKISPSDKPKMSSVKVHLDEKTEEIAKRCLSEVKALLSVVPALSSPLTEIPFDVTLQSITNLENMFDLPNGCTITEGSLLDWIISLFH
;
A
#
# COMPACT_ATOMS: atom_id res chain seq x y z
N GLU A 1 25.69 15.38 -12.59
CA GLU A 1 25.49 14.19 -11.73
C GLU A 1 24.55 13.22 -12.42
N SER A 2 25.04 12.06 -12.86
CA SER A 2 24.17 10.98 -13.34
C SER A 2 23.78 10.17 -12.11
N ARG A 3 22.58 10.41 -11.55
CA ARG A 3 22.00 9.51 -10.55
C ARG A 3 21.69 8.20 -11.28
N ALA A 4 22.62 7.24 -11.22
CA ALA A 4 22.29 5.87 -11.56
C ALA A 4 21.13 5.45 -10.65
N ALA A 5 19.96 5.21 -11.23
CA ALA A 5 18.83 4.65 -10.48
C ALA A 5 19.24 3.25 -10.01
N ARG A 6 19.15 3.03 -8.70
CA ARG A 6 19.47 1.75 -8.06
C ARG A 6 18.24 1.30 -7.29
N ALA A 7 17.69 0.16 -7.68
CA ALA A 7 16.70 -0.58 -6.90
C ALA A 7 17.41 -1.80 -6.32
N LEU A 8 17.73 -1.75 -5.03
CA LEU A 8 18.44 -2.84 -4.35
C LEU A 8 17.54 -4.05 -4.09
N GLU A 9 16.22 -3.83 -4.13
CA GLU A 9 15.16 -4.78 -3.81
C GLU A 9 14.09 -4.75 -4.92
N ARG A 10 13.11 -5.66 -4.86
CA ARG A 10 11.94 -5.63 -5.76
C ARG A 10 10.97 -4.56 -5.27
N GLU A 11 10.57 -3.68 -6.16
CA GLU A 11 9.64 -2.59 -5.85
C GLU A 11 8.67 -2.32 -6.99
N ILE A 12 7.53 -1.72 -6.65
CA ILE A 12 6.64 -1.05 -7.60
C ILE A 12 6.52 0.41 -7.20
N ASN A 13 6.69 1.30 -8.17
CA ASN A 13 6.42 2.72 -8.03
C ASN A 13 5.13 3.06 -8.77
N ILE A 14 4.28 3.82 -8.11
CA ILE A 14 2.96 4.24 -8.58
C ILE A 14 2.86 5.76 -8.48
N GLN A 15 2.41 6.39 -9.56
CA GLN A 15 2.19 7.82 -9.66
C GLN A 15 0.84 8.10 -10.30
N TRP A 16 0.25 9.24 -9.95
CA TRP A 16 -1.03 9.66 -10.51
C TRP A 16 -0.87 10.97 -11.25
N TYR A 17 -1.55 11.07 -12.39
CA TYR A 17 -1.61 12.29 -13.18
C TYR A 17 -3.07 12.66 -13.45
N ILE A 18 -3.46 13.86 -13.02
CA ILE A 18 -4.77 14.45 -13.29
C ILE A 18 -4.63 15.35 -14.53
N PRO A 19 -5.16 14.95 -15.70
CA PRO A 19 -5.08 15.78 -16.89
C PRO A 19 -5.80 17.12 -16.67
N SER A 20 -5.28 18.19 -17.26
CA SER A 20 -5.93 19.50 -17.19
C SER A 20 -7.37 19.42 -17.66
N LEU A 21 -8.30 20.01 -16.90
CA LEU A 21 -9.75 20.11 -17.18
C LEU A 21 -10.11 20.86 -18.48
N ALA A 22 -9.14 21.14 -19.35
CA ALA A 22 -9.38 21.68 -20.69
C ALA A 22 -10.12 20.63 -21.52
N LYS A 23 -11.44 20.76 -21.55
CA LYS A 23 -12.42 19.91 -22.24
C LYS A 23 -11.93 19.44 -23.61
N THR A 24 -12.09 18.14 -23.90
CA THR A 24 -12.90 17.64 -25.03
C THR A 24 -12.92 16.11 -25.04
N SER A 25 -13.98 15.48 -24.55
CA SER A 25 -14.66 14.35 -25.21
C SER A 25 -15.96 14.08 -24.46
N ASN A 26 -16.89 13.35 -25.07
CA ASN A 26 -18.26 13.12 -24.59
C ASN A 26 -18.36 12.27 -23.29
N ASP A 27 -17.29 12.19 -22.51
CA ASP A 27 -17.19 11.41 -21.29
C ASP A 27 -17.58 12.29 -20.10
N THR A 28 -18.72 12.02 -19.49
CA THR A 28 -19.26 12.78 -18.35
C THR A 28 -18.46 12.57 -17.06
N GLU A 29 -17.52 11.63 -17.04
CA GLU A 29 -16.78 11.23 -15.85
C GLU A 29 -15.30 11.66 -15.92
N THR A 30 -14.84 12.39 -14.90
CA THR A 30 -13.43 12.76 -14.75
C THR A 30 -12.57 11.52 -14.57
N LYS A 31 -11.57 11.33 -15.45
CA LYS A 31 -10.61 10.23 -15.37
C LYS A 31 -9.21 10.74 -14.98
N VAL A 32 -8.51 9.93 -14.19
CA VAL A 32 -7.13 10.14 -13.76
C VAL A 32 -6.27 9.02 -14.34
N LEU A 33 -5.04 9.36 -14.70
CA LEU A 33 -4.06 8.40 -15.21
C LEU A 33 -3.24 7.84 -14.05
N LEU A 34 -3.31 6.54 -13.84
CA LEU A 34 -2.36 5.77 -13.03
C LEU A 34 -1.15 5.43 -13.89
N LEU A 35 0.04 5.76 -13.42
CA LEU A 35 1.33 5.37 -14.01
C LEU A 35 2.01 4.40 -13.04
N TYR A 36 2.53 3.28 -13.53
CA TYR A 36 3.25 2.33 -12.69
C TYR A 36 4.52 1.80 -13.38
N ALA A 37 5.51 1.46 -12.56
CA ALA A 37 6.70 0.74 -12.98
C ALA A 37 7.18 -0.18 -11.85
N TYR A 38 7.57 -1.41 -12.18
CA TYR A 38 8.11 -2.36 -11.20
C TYR A 38 9.27 -3.17 -11.76
N ASN A 39 10.07 -3.71 -10.85
CA ASN A 39 11.13 -4.65 -11.16
C ASN A 39 10.90 -6.03 -10.52
N THR A 40 11.21 -7.10 -11.26
CA THR A 40 11.09 -8.49 -10.77
C THR A 40 12.38 -9.01 -10.14
N SER A 41 13.48 -8.26 -10.23
CA SER A 41 14.76 -8.56 -9.57
C SER A 41 15.50 -7.26 -9.24
N ALA A 42 16.44 -7.31 -8.28
CA ALA A 42 17.26 -6.16 -7.93
C ALA A 42 18.00 -5.62 -9.18
N VAL A 43 17.89 -4.31 -9.43
CA VAL A 43 18.45 -3.66 -10.62
C VAL A 43 19.61 -2.77 -10.20
N LYS A 44 20.81 -3.13 -10.67
CA LYS A 44 21.99 -2.26 -10.63
C LYS A 44 22.24 -1.72 -12.03
N ILE A 45 21.90 -0.45 -12.24
CA ILE A 45 22.33 0.27 -13.45
C ILE A 45 23.79 0.66 -13.23
N SER A 46 24.70 -0.31 -13.40
CA SER A 46 26.15 -0.10 -13.36
C SER A 46 26.72 0.26 -14.72
N ASP A 47 26.10 -0.20 -15.80
CA ASP A 47 26.48 0.10 -17.18
C ASP A 47 25.24 0.00 -18.08
N MET A 48 25.03 0.98 -18.96
CA MET A 48 23.88 1.05 -19.87
C MET A 48 23.87 -0.11 -20.88
N THR A 49 25.02 -0.79 -21.04
CA THR A 49 25.23 -1.93 -21.94
C THR A 49 24.94 -3.30 -21.30
N ALA A 50 24.91 -3.40 -19.97
CA ALA A 50 24.68 -4.65 -19.23
C ALA A 50 23.26 -4.77 -18.65
N PHE A 51 22.36 -3.86 -19.04
CA PHE A 51 20.99 -3.82 -18.56
C PHE A 51 20.14 -4.89 -19.26
N THR A 52 19.73 -5.91 -18.52
CA THR A 52 18.73 -6.87 -19.00
C THR A 52 17.34 -6.29 -18.82
N SER A 53 16.75 -5.76 -19.90
CA SER A 53 15.38 -5.22 -19.93
C SER A 53 14.27 -6.21 -19.54
N THR A 54 14.60 -7.49 -19.30
CA THR A 54 13.63 -8.55 -18.96
C THR A 54 13.08 -8.46 -17.54
N SER A 55 13.66 -7.64 -16.66
CA SER A 55 13.24 -7.55 -15.26
C SER A 55 12.55 -6.24 -14.89
N MET A 56 12.28 -5.35 -15.84
CA MET A 56 11.57 -4.08 -15.60
C MET A 56 10.33 -3.97 -16.48
N PHE A 57 9.24 -3.56 -15.86
CA PHE A 57 7.93 -3.41 -16.50
C PHE A 57 7.35 -2.06 -16.14
N SER A 58 6.58 -1.48 -17.05
CA SER A 58 5.86 -0.23 -16.81
C SER A 58 4.57 -0.21 -17.62
N GLY A 59 3.62 0.61 -17.18
CA GLY A 59 2.33 0.75 -17.84
C GLY A 59 1.51 1.89 -17.27
N TYR A 60 0.28 1.97 -17.74
CA TYR A 60 -0.66 2.99 -17.29
C TYR A 60 -2.11 2.50 -17.36
N LEU A 61 -2.98 3.10 -16.54
CA LEU A 61 -4.43 2.82 -16.52
C LEU A 61 -5.23 4.11 -16.41
N TRP A 62 -6.33 4.20 -17.15
CA TRP A 62 -7.33 5.25 -17.00
C TRP A 62 -8.38 4.83 -16.00
N ILE A 63 -8.49 5.59 -14.90
CA ILE A 63 -9.41 5.25 -13.81
C ILE A 63 -10.32 6.45 -13.54
N ALA A 64 -11.62 6.18 -13.39
CA ALA A 64 -12.60 7.16 -12.96
C ALA A 64 -12.26 7.71 -11.57
N LEU A 65 -12.19 9.04 -11.44
CA LEU A 65 -11.87 9.71 -10.18
C LEU A 65 -12.83 9.33 -9.06
N ALA A 66 -14.13 9.24 -9.37
CA ALA A 66 -15.16 8.86 -8.40
C ALA A 66 -14.91 7.48 -7.79
N ARG A 67 -14.42 6.52 -8.60
CA ARG A 67 -14.09 5.18 -8.11
C ARG A 67 -12.86 5.18 -7.21
N ILE A 68 -11.86 6.02 -7.49
CA ILE A 68 -10.67 6.13 -6.64
C ILE A 68 -11.04 6.72 -5.27
N ILE A 69 -11.85 7.79 -5.25
CA ILE A 69 -12.31 8.43 -4.01
C ILE A 69 -13.12 7.43 -3.18
N SER A 70 -14.10 6.76 -3.79
CA SER A 70 -14.92 5.76 -3.08
C SER A 70 -14.09 4.59 -2.56
N LEU A 71 -13.09 4.12 -3.32
CA LEU A 71 -12.22 3.05 -2.85
C LEU A 71 -11.35 3.51 -1.67
N LYS A 72 -10.81 4.73 -1.72
CA LYS A 72 -9.98 5.28 -0.64
C LYS A 72 -10.76 5.33 0.67
N GLU A 73 -12.00 5.81 0.64
CA GLU A 73 -12.90 5.82 1.80
C GLU A 73 -13.10 4.40 2.36
N LYS A 74 -13.39 3.41 1.51
CA LYS A 74 -13.55 2.01 1.93
C LYS A 74 -12.28 1.39 2.51
N LEU A 75 -11.11 1.79 2.02
CA LEU A 75 -9.82 1.35 2.56
C LEU A 75 -9.52 2.02 3.91
N SER A 76 -9.86 3.30 4.08
CA SER A 76 -9.76 3.99 5.38
C SER A 76 -10.67 3.34 6.43
N ASP A 77 -11.91 3.00 6.07
CA ASP A 77 -12.84 2.29 6.95
C ASP A 77 -12.31 0.89 7.35
N LEU A 78 -11.73 0.16 6.39
CA LEU A 78 -11.11 -1.15 6.65
C LEU A 78 -9.90 -1.01 7.57
N LYS A 79 -9.07 0.00 7.35
CA LYS A 79 -7.89 0.29 8.18
C LYS A 79 -8.28 0.57 9.63
N GLU A 80 -9.31 1.39 9.85
CA GLU A 80 -9.83 1.67 11.19
C GLU A 80 -10.31 0.38 11.89
N GLN A 81 -11.04 -0.49 11.17
CA GLN A 81 -11.49 -1.77 11.72
C GLN A 81 -10.32 -2.68 12.12
N VAL A 82 -9.30 -2.79 11.26
CA VAL A 82 -8.09 -3.58 11.55
C VAL A 82 -7.33 -2.98 12.74
N GLU A 83 -7.29 -1.66 12.88
CA GLU A 83 -6.65 -0.97 14.00
C GLU A 83 -7.38 -1.20 15.33
N ILE A 84 -8.71 -1.20 15.34
CA ILE A 84 -9.51 -1.49 16.55
C ILE A 84 -9.30 -2.93 17.03
N LEU A 85 -9.18 -3.88 16.10
CA LEU A 85 -8.98 -5.31 16.41
C LEU A 85 -7.56 -5.62 16.91
N MET A 86 -6.60 -4.70 16.75
CA MET A 86 -5.25 -4.93 17.22
C MET A 86 -5.16 -4.83 18.75
N PRO A 87 -4.50 -5.79 19.45
CA PRO A 87 -4.37 -5.83 20.92
C PRO A 87 -3.65 -4.65 21.60
N GLY A 88 -3.35 -3.56 20.89
CA GLY A 88 -2.71 -2.35 21.41
C GLY A 88 -3.55 -1.07 21.26
N SER A 89 -4.78 -1.17 20.75
CA SER A 89 -5.62 0.00 20.50
C SER A 89 -6.32 0.47 21.79
N LYS A 90 -5.66 1.43 22.45
CA LYS A 90 -6.13 2.36 23.48
C LYS A 90 -6.25 1.83 24.92
N SER A 91 -5.27 2.20 25.76
CA SER A 91 -5.61 2.71 27.09
C SER A 91 -5.84 4.23 26.97
N PHE A 92 -7.09 4.63 26.75
CA PHE A 92 -7.49 5.98 27.13
C PHE A 92 -7.90 5.93 28.60
N SER A 93 -6.91 6.00 29.49
CA SER A 93 -7.18 6.33 30.90
C SER A 93 -7.01 7.83 31.08
N ALA A 94 -8.14 8.54 31.17
CA ALA A 94 -8.17 9.90 31.67
C ALA A 94 -7.91 9.89 33.18
N SER A 95 -6.76 10.40 33.62
CA SER A 95 -6.62 10.99 34.96
C SER A 95 -5.50 12.03 35.00
N VAL A 96 -5.82 13.11 35.71
CA VAL A 96 -5.14 14.41 35.91
C VAL A 96 -3.79 14.26 36.64
N PRO A 97 -2.82 15.21 36.50
CA PRO A 97 -1.44 15.00 36.91
C PRO A 97 -1.19 15.47 38.36
N THR A 98 -0.50 14.65 39.16
CA THR A 98 0.04 15.11 40.46
C THR A 98 1.34 14.39 40.85
N SER A 99 2.42 15.20 40.86
CA SER A 99 3.57 15.24 41.77
C SER A 99 4.52 14.04 42.01
N PHE A 100 5.78 14.25 41.60
CA PHE A 100 7.04 14.22 42.37
C PHE A 100 7.49 13.01 43.22
N LEU A 101 8.80 12.70 43.03
CA LEU A 101 9.79 11.98 43.87
C LEU A 101 9.68 10.43 43.83
N GLU A 102 10.75 9.64 43.64
CA GLU A 102 12.14 9.75 44.10
C GLU A 102 13.10 8.87 43.27
N GLN A 103 14.38 9.23 43.23
CA GLN A 103 15.49 8.58 42.53
C GLN A 103 16.09 7.40 43.31
N SER A 104 16.59 6.36 42.61
CA SER A 104 17.84 5.61 42.90
C SER A 104 17.97 4.45 41.89
N GLU A 105 18.80 4.58 40.85
CA GLU A 105 20.21 4.16 40.74
C GLU A 105 20.46 2.69 40.33
N THR A 106 20.96 2.57 39.10
CA THR A 106 21.87 1.53 38.54
C THR A 106 21.38 0.09 38.35
N LEU A 107 21.34 -0.37 37.09
CA LEU A 107 22.35 -1.27 36.51
C LEU A 107 22.07 -1.63 35.03
N LYS A 108 23.11 -1.42 34.20
CA LYS A 108 23.47 -2.10 32.93
C LYS A 108 22.64 -1.84 31.66
N ILE A 109 23.16 -0.88 30.88
CA ILE A 109 22.90 -0.68 29.46
C ILE A 109 23.53 -1.85 28.68
N SER A 110 22.71 -2.61 27.95
CA SER A 110 23.15 -3.47 26.83
C SER A 110 22.70 -2.84 25.51
N PRO A 111 23.45 -2.99 24.40
CA PRO A 111 23.19 -2.25 23.17
C PRO A 111 22.08 -2.91 22.34
N SER A 112 21.00 -2.15 22.14
CA SER A 112 20.17 -2.07 20.92
C SER A 112 20.00 -3.35 20.09
N ASP A 113 19.04 -4.19 20.49
CA ASP A 113 18.33 -5.05 19.55
C ASP A 113 17.30 -4.22 18.78
N LYS A 114 17.41 -4.25 17.45
CA LYS A 114 16.48 -3.64 16.50
C LYS A 114 15.03 -4.03 16.85
N PRO A 115 14.03 -3.13 16.73
CA PRO A 115 12.65 -3.54 16.90
C PRO A 115 12.32 -4.50 15.77
N LYS A 116 12.25 -5.79 16.12
CA LYS A 116 11.68 -6.84 15.30
C LYS A 116 10.21 -6.47 15.16
N MET A 117 9.88 -5.79 14.06
CA MET A 117 8.52 -5.41 13.71
C MET A 117 7.74 -6.72 13.63
N SER A 118 6.99 -7.02 14.69
CA SER A 118 6.25 -8.26 14.79
C SER A 118 5.15 -8.18 13.76
N SER A 119 5.29 -8.98 12.71
CA SER A 119 4.20 -9.34 11.81
C SER A 119 3.20 -10.19 12.61
N VAL A 120 2.50 -9.57 13.57
CA VAL A 120 1.37 -10.19 14.24
C VAL A 120 0.26 -10.26 13.20
N LYS A 121 0.05 -11.46 12.65
CA LYS A 121 -1.11 -11.74 11.81
C LYS A 121 -2.35 -11.39 12.62
N VAL A 122 -3.12 -10.42 12.14
CA VAL A 122 -4.39 -10.05 12.75
C VAL A 122 -5.34 -11.21 12.46
N HIS A 123 -5.80 -11.91 13.50
CA HIS A 123 -6.89 -12.86 13.33
C HIS A 123 -8.16 -12.03 13.14
N LEU A 124 -8.52 -11.78 11.89
CA LEU A 124 -9.74 -11.04 11.56
C LEU A 124 -10.95 -11.84 12.06
N ASP A 125 -11.97 -11.12 12.52
CA ASP A 125 -13.28 -11.72 12.66
C ASP A 125 -13.91 -11.91 11.25
N GLU A 126 -14.87 -12.83 11.15
CA GLU A 126 -15.52 -13.20 9.88
C GLU A 126 -16.12 -11.98 9.16
N LYS A 127 -16.68 -11.02 9.90
CA LYS A 127 -17.28 -9.82 9.30
C LYS A 127 -16.20 -8.91 8.72
N THR A 128 -15.10 -8.68 9.42
CA THR A 128 -14.00 -7.85 8.91
C THR A 128 -13.30 -8.52 7.72
N GLU A 129 -13.20 -9.85 7.72
CA GLU A 129 -12.67 -10.60 6.57
C GLU A 129 -13.53 -10.41 5.32
N GLU A 130 -14.86 -10.48 5.44
CA GLU A 130 -15.78 -10.26 4.32
C GLU A 130 -15.74 -8.80 3.81
N ILE A 131 -15.58 -7.82 4.70
CA ILE A 131 -15.37 -6.41 4.31
C ILE A 131 -14.04 -6.27 3.55
N ALA A 132 -12.97 -6.89 4.06
CA ALA A 132 -11.68 -6.89 3.39
C ALA A 132 -11.78 -7.50 1.98
N LYS A 133 -12.39 -8.67 1.83
CA LYS A 133 -12.61 -9.31 0.51
C LYS A 133 -13.35 -8.39 -0.45
N ARG A 134 -14.40 -7.69 0.01
CA ARG A 134 -15.14 -6.74 -0.82
C ARG A 134 -14.26 -5.57 -1.26
N CYS A 135 -13.53 -4.93 -0.35
CA CYS A 135 -12.62 -3.82 -0.66
C CYS A 135 -11.52 -4.25 -1.64
N LEU A 136 -10.90 -5.41 -1.41
CA LEU A 136 -9.85 -5.94 -2.27
C LEU A 136 -10.36 -6.39 -3.64
N SER A 137 -11.63 -6.83 -3.73
CA SER A 137 -12.29 -7.09 -5.01
C SER A 137 -12.44 -5.83 -5.83
N GLU A 138 -12.73 -4.70 -5.19
CA GLU A 138 -12.79 -3.40 -5.87
C GLU A 138 -11.41 -2.91 -6.33
N VAL A 139 -10.36 -3.12 -5.52
CA VAL A 139 -8.96 -2.87 -5.94
C VAL A 139 -8.63 -3.70 -7.19
N LYS A 140 -8.92 -5.01 -7.16
CA LYS A 140 -8.72 -5.91 -8.30
C LYS A 140 -9.48 -5.42 -9.54
N ALA A 141 -10.75 -5.04 -9.38
CA ALA A 141 -11.58 -4.55 -10.48
C ALA A 141 -11.11 -3.19 -11.04
N LEU A 142 -10.38 -2.40 -10.24
CA LEU A 142 -9.84 -1.10 -10.67
C LEU A 142 -8.50 -1.23 -11.38
N LEU A 143 -7.64 -2.13 -10.93
CA LEU A 143 -6.28 -2.30 -11.45
C LEU A 143 -6.19 -3.34 -12.56
N SER A 144 -7.17 -4.24 -12.68
CA SER A 144 -7.16 -5.25 -13.74
C SER A 144 -7.33 -4.60 -15.11
N VAL A 145 -6.41 -4.94 -16.02
CA VAL A 145 -6.41 -4.52 -17.43
C VAL A 145 -7.68 -4.96 -18.16
N VAL A 146 -8.42 -5.95 -17.64
CA VAL A 146 -9.69 -6.43 -18.19
C VAL A 146 -10.83 -6.27 -17.16
N PRO A 147 -11.45 -5.07 -17.07
CA PRO A 147 -12.44 -4.74 -16.03
C PRO A 147 -13.71 -5.61 -16.05
N ALA A 148 -14.06 -6.18 -17.20
CA ALA A 148 -15.34 -6.89 -17.40
C ALA A 148 -15.37 -8.32 -16.80
N LEU A 149 -14.24 -8.85 -16.32
CA LEU A 149 -14.10 -10.25 -15.90
C LEU A 149 -13.59 -10.44 -14.47
N SER A 150 -13.39 -9.37 -13.70
CA SER A 150 -12.88 -9.51 -12.33
C SER A 150 -13.96 -10.11 -11.43
N SER A 151 -13.90 -11.42 -11.21
CA SER A 151 -14.68 -12.09 -10.18
C SER A 151 -14.32 -11.55 -8.80
N PRO A 152 -15.30 -11.49 -7.86
CA PRO A 152 -15.01 -11.19 -6.46
C PRO A 152 -13.94 -12.13 -5.91
N LEU A 153 -13.12 -11.62 -5.00
CA LEU A 153 -12.13 -12.42 -4.30
C LEU A 153 -12.83 -13.40 -3.35
N THR A 154 -12.43 -14.66 -3.43
CA THR A 154 -12.84 -15.73 -2.51
C THR A 154 -11.98 -15.76 -1.25
N GLU A 155 -10.74 -15.32 -1.35
CA GLU A 155 -9.74 -15.30 -0.29
C GLU A 155 -8.93 -14.00 -0.31
N ILE A 156 -8.30 -13.68 0.81
CA ILE A 156 -7.41 -12.52 0.91
C ILE A 156 -6.02 -12.94 0.37
N PRO A 157 -5.47 -12.23 -0.63
CA PRO A 157 -4.28 -12.65 -1.36
C PRO A 157 -2.95 -12.35 -0.67
N PHE A 158 -2.97 -11.70 0.50
CA PHE A 158 -1.79 -11.35 1.29
C PHE A 158 -2.12 -11.35 2.78
N ASP A 159 -1.08 -11.31 3.62
CA ASP A 159 -1.25 -11.26 5.07
C ASP A 159 -1.79 -9.89 5.51
N VAL A 160 -3.01 -9.86 6.06
CA VAL A 160 -3.61 -8.61 6.57
C VAL A 160 -2.90 -8.16 7.84
N THR A 161 -2.20 -7.05 7.69
CA THR A 161 -1.57 -6.29 8.77
C THR A 161 -1.93 -4.81 8.59
N LEU A 162 -1.91 -4.04 9.67
CA LEU A 162 -2.13 -2.59 9.59
C LEU A 162 -1.20 -1.92 8.56
N GLN A 163 0.05 -2.39 8.47
CA GLN A 163 1.02 -1.91 7.49
C GLN A 163 0.59 -2.22 6.06
N SER A 164 0.16 -3.46 5.77
CA SER A 164 -0.27 -3.84 4.42
C SER A 164 -1.48 -3.03 3.94
N ILE A 165 -2.47 -2.79 4.83
CA ILE A 165 -3.66 -1.99 4.50
C ILE A 165 -3.28 -0.52 4.33
N THR A 166 -2.39 0.01 5.18
CA THR A 166 -1.89 1.39 5.05
C THR A 166 -1.12 1.58 3.73
N ASN A 167 -0.26 0.64 3.36
CA ASN A 167 0.45 0.69 2.08
C ASN A 167 -0.52 0.64 0.89
N LEU A 168 -1.55 -0.20 0.98
CA LEU A 168 -2.58 -0.30 -0.05
C LEU A 168 -3.42 0.99 -0.16
N GLU A 169 -3.80 1.60 0.97
CA GLU A 169 -4.49 2.90 1.01
C GLU A 169 -3.63 4.00 0.38
N ASN A 170 -2.35 4.09 0.78
CA ASN A 170 -1.40 5.08 0.27
C ASN A 170 -1.16 4.96 -1.24
N MET A 171 -1.34 3.76 -1.82
CA MET A 171 -1.26 3.55 -3.27
C MET A 171 -2.28 4.41 -4.04
N PHE A 172 -3.42 4.71 -3.43
CA PHE A 172 -4.47 5.56 -3.99
C PHE A 172 -4.37 7.02 -3.52
N ASP A 173 -3.20 7.44 -3.02
CA ASP A 173 -2.93 8.84 -2.72
C ASP A 173 -2.46 9.60 -3.96
N LEU A 174 -3.41 10.23 -4.65
CA LEU A 174 -3.16 10.94 -5.92
C LEU A 174 -1.98 11.93 -5.86
N PRO A 175 -1.80 12.76 -4.81
CA PRO A 175 -0.74 13.77 -4.82
C PRO A 175 0.67 13.20 -4.69
N ASN A 176 0.84 12.14 -3.90
CA ASN A 176 2.16 11.66 -3.50
C ASN A 176 2.58 10.39 -4.25
N GLY A 177 1.63 9.63 -4.80
CA GLY A 177 1.90 8.30 -5.31
C GLY A 177 2.35 7.36 -4.18
N CYS A 178 2.96 6.23 -4.55
CA CYS A 178 3.43 5.25 -3.59
C CYS A 178 4.59 4.42 -4.14
N THR A 179 5.48 3.97 -3.25
CA THR A 179 6.41 2.88 -3.53
C THR A 179 6.13 1.75 -2.57
N ILE A 180 5.89 0.54 -3.10
CA ILE A 180 5.72 -0.68 -2.30
C ILE A 180 6.94 -1.55 -2.55
N THR A 181 7.64 -1.89 -1.47
CA THR A 181 8.84 -2.73 -1.47
C THR A 181 8.54 -4.04 -0.76
N GLU A 182 8.84 -5.15 -1.44
CA GLU A 182 8.77 -6.53 -0.94
C GLU A 182 7.43 -6.97 -0.29
N GLY A 183 7.29 -8.27 -0.03
CA GLY A 183 6.14 -8.88 0.62
C GLY A 183 4.99 -9.31 -0.30
N SER A 184 4.03 -10.05 0.28
CA SER A 184 2.91 -10.64 -0.46
C SER A 184 1.96 -9.60 -1.07
N LEU A 185 1.89 -8.39 -0.51
CA LEU A 185 1.16 -7.27 -1.10
C LEU A 185 1.76 -6.86 -2.45
N LEU A 186 3.10 -6.77 -2.55
CA LEU A 186 3.78 -6.43 -3.80
C LEU A 186 3.49 -7.48 -4.88
N ASP A 187 3.65 -8.76 -4.53
CA ASP A 187 3.42 -9.88 -5.44
C ASP A 187 1.97 -9.88 -5.95
N TRP A 188 1.00 -9.61 -5.07
CA TRP A 188 -0.40 -9.47 -5.46
C TRP A 188 -0.64 -8.28 -6.39
N ILE A 189 -0.16 -7.08 -6.06
CA ILE A 189 -0.35 -5.89 -6.90
C ILE A 189 0.26 -6.09 -8.30
N ILE A 190 1.47 -6.66 -8.39
CA ILE A 190 2.09 -6.98 -9.68
C ILE A 190 1.22 -7.94 -10.49
N SER A 191 0.59 -8.94 -9.85
CA SER A 191 -0.31 -9.89 -10.51
C SER A 191 -1.57 -9.24 -11.11
N LEU A 192 -1.96 -8.04 -10.67
CA LEU A 192 -3.13 -7.33 -11.20
C LEU A 192 -2.85 -6.59 -12.50
N PHE A 193 -1.58 -6.25 -12.76
CA PHE A 193 -1.14 -5.53 -13.96
C PHE A 193 -0.71 -6.45 -15.11
N HIS A 194 -0.74 -7.77 -14.89
CA HIS A 194 -0.38 -8.82 -15.85
C HIS A 194 -1.59 -9.51 -16.46
#